data_AF-A0AAN8LQQ1-F1
#
_entry.id   AF-A0AAN8LQQ1-F1
#
_cell.length_a   1.000
_cell.length_b   1.000
_cell.length_c   1.000
_cell.angle_alpha   90.00
_cell.angle_beta   90.00
_cell.angle_gamma   90.00
#
_symmetry.space_group_name_H-M   'P 1'
#
loop_
_entity.id
_entity.type
_entity.pdbx_description
1 polymer ?
#
loop_
_entity_poly.entity_id
_entity_poly.type
_entity_poly.pdbx_seq_one_letter_code
_entity_poly.pdbx_strand_id
1 'polypeptide(L)'
;MKTVLMVAEKPSLAQSIAKILSKGSCSSRKGLNGACSVHEYMGTFSGQSVRFKMTSVCGHVMSLDFIGKYNNWDKVDPAELFTKAPTEKKEANPKLNMVKFLQAKPSRLHCAGCDETYSLPQNGAIKLYKELRCPLDEFELVLWTSGSRGKSYPLCPYCFSNPPFRDMKKGMGCNECTHPSCQHSLNSLGIGQCVECEGGVLVLDPTSGPKWKMSCNRCNVMVHFFEHAHRVQVAQESCEACEASLVAVDFNKTRSPLPDGETQHSGCVFCDPVFQDLVELKHATMRHPSMTRGGGARRGGRGRGRGRREKKPKDKMAALAAYFV
;
A
#
# COMPACT_ATOMS: atom_id res chain seq x y z
N MET A 1 -13.26 24.10 -1.80
CA MET A 1 -12.23 24.10 -2.87
C MET A 1 -12.55 23.03 -3.92
N LYS A 2 -12.66 23.38 -5.21
CA LYS A 2 -13.04 22.45 -6.29
C LYS A 2 -11.90 21.48 -6.66
N THR A 3 -12.26 20.30 -7.18
CA THR A 3 -11.30 19.29 -7.67
C THR A 3 -11.53 19.06 -9.17
N VAL A 4 -10.47 19.09 -9.98
CA VAL A 4 -10.51 18.81 -11.43
C VAL A 4 -9.84 17.46 -11.69
N LEU A 5 -10.60 16.50 -12.24
CA LEU A 5 -10.08 15.20 -12.67
C LEU A 5 -9.57 15.30 -14.11
N MET A 6 -8.36 14.82 -14.37
CA MET A 6 -7.78 14.70 -15.71
C MET A 6 -7.36 13.24 -15.93
N VAL A 7 -7.60 12.71 -17.14
CA VAL A 7 -7.36 11.30 -17.45
C VAL A 7 -6.60 11.19 -18.78
N ALA A 8 -5.38 10.67 -18.74
CA ALA A 8 -4.57 10.36 -19.93
C ALA A 8 -4.78 8.91 -20.39
N GLU A 9 -4.38 8.59 -21.63
CA GLU A 9 -4.52 7.25 -22.21
C GLU A 9 -3.60 6.18 -21.57
N LYS A 10 -2.45 6.60 -21.05
CA LYS A 10 -1.39 5.71 -20.54
C LYS A 10 -0.73 6.27 -19.26
N PRO A 11 -0.24 5.43 -18.32
CA PRO A 11 0.35 5.90 -17.06
C PRO A 11 1.58 6.82 -17.21
N SER A 12 2.43 6.55 -18.20
CA SER A 12 3.59 7.40 -18.51
C SER A 12 3.19 8.81 -18.96
N LEU A 13 2.12 8.92 -19.78
CA LEU A 13 1.60 10.21 -20.23
C LEU A 13 1.04 11.03 -19.06
N ALA A 14 0.25 10.41 -18.18
CA ALA A 14 -0.26 11.07 -16.97
C ALA A 14 0.86 11.63 -16.09
N GLN A 15 1.93 10.85 -15.87
CA GLN A 15 3.07 11.30 -15.08
C GLN A 15 3.81 12.48 -15.73
N SER A 16 4.07 12.42 -17.04
CA SER A 16 4.75 13.50 -17.77
C SER A 16 3.93 14.79 -17.80
N ILE A 17 2.64 14.71 -18.12
CA ILE A 17 1.75 15.88 -18.16
C ILE A 17 1.61 16.48 -16.76
N ALA A 18 1.44 15.67 -15.71
CA ALA A 18 1.36 16.17 -14.34
C ALA A 18 2.63 16.93 -13.92
N LYS A 19 3.82 16.38 -14.19
CA LYS A 19 5.10 17.03 -13.88
C LYS A 19 5.26 18.39 -14.58
N ILE A 20 4.88 18.48 -15.85
CA ILE A 20 4.95 19.71 -16.64
C ILE A 20 3.98 20.76 -16.05
N LEU A 21 2.70 20.40 -15.91
CA LEU A 21 1.66 21.34 -15.45
C LEU A 21 1.85 21.76 -13.98
N SER A 22 2.44 20.91 -13.14
CA SER A 22 2.75 21.26 -11.75
C SER A 22 4.11 21.97 -11.58
N LYS A 23 4.89 22.18 -12.65
CA LYS A 23 6.29 22.63 -12.57
C LYS A 23 7.12 21.81 -11.56
N GLY A 24 6.95 20.48 -11.57
CA GLY A 24 7.60 19.55 -10.64
C GLY A 24 6.95 19.39 -9.25
N SER A 25 6.03 20.27 -8.84
CA SER A 25 5.42 20.24 -7.48
C SER A 25 4.36 19.14 -7.22
N CYS A 26 4.11 18.21 -8.15
CA CYS A 26 3.04 17.22 -8.01
C CYS A 26 3.36 16.12 -6.98
N SER A 27 2.43 15.87 -6.06
CA SER A 27 2.45 14.68 -5.20
C SER A 27 1.89 13.48 -5.96
N SER A 28 2.55 12.33 -5.89
CA SER A 28 2.17 11.13 -6.64
C SER A 28 1.88 9.97 -5.69
N ARG A 29 0.73 9.29 -5.88
CA ARG A 29 0.35 8.09 -5.11
C ARG A 29 -0.15 6.99 -6.03
N LYS A 30 -0.09 5.72 -5.59
CA LYS A 30 -0.65 4.61 -6.36
C LYS A 30 -2.18 4.56 -6.32
N GLY A 31 -2.78 4.19 -7.45
CA GLY A 31 -4.22 3.97 -7.60
C GLY A 31 -4.66 2.61 -7.04
N LEU A 32 -5.96 2.46 -6.82
CA LEU A 32 -6.54 1.22 -6.26
C LEU A 32 -6.36 -0.02 -7.16
N ASN A 33 -6.09 0.19 -8.44
CA ASN A 33 -5.83 -0.86 -9.41
C ASN A 33 -4.35 -1.30 -9.47
N GLY A 34 -3.44 -0.67 -8.72
CA GLY A 34 -2.00 -0.93 -8.72
C GLY A 34 -1.25 -0.52 -10.01
N ALA A 35 -1.89 -0.62 -11.17
CA ALA A 35 -1.32 -0.20 -12.46
C ALA A 35 -1.16 1.32 -12.55
N CYS A 36 -2.25 2.07 -12.34
CA CYS A 36 -2.25 3.52 -12.49
C CYS A 36 -1.74 4.23 -11.23
N SER A 37 -1.31 5.48 -11.42
CA SER A 37 -0.99 6.42 -10.34
C SER A 37 -1.93 7.62 -10.41
N VAL A 38 -2.11 8.31 -9.29
CA VAL A 38 -2.81 9.59 -9.20
C VAL A 38 -1.80 10.65 -8.81
N HIS A 39 -1.71 11.71 -9.61
CA HIS A 39 -0.83 12.85 -9.42
C HIS A 39 -1.68 14.05 -9.01
N GLU A 40 -1.48 14.57 -7.81
CA GLU A 40 -2.28 15.64 -7.22
C GLU A 40 -1.43 16.90 -7.04
N TYR A 41 -1.96 18.05 -7.46
CA TYR A 41 -1.29 19.36 -7.33
C TYR A 41 -2.31 20.50 -7.24
N MET A 42 -1.86 21.67 -6.79
CA MET A 42 -2.66 22.89 -6.74
C MET A 42 -2.40 23.74 -7.99
N GLY A 43 -3.42 24.47 -8.45
CA GLY A 43 -3.28 25.42 -9.55
C GLY A 43 -4.58 26.18 -9.82
N THR A 44 -4.59 26.94 -10.90
CA THR A 44 -5.74 27.75 -11.32
C THR A 44 -6.44 27.12 -12.53
N PHE A 45 -7.77 27.06 -12.50
CA PHE A 45 -8.59 26.63 -13.63
C PHE A 45 -9.80 27.56 -13.75
N SER A 46 -10.04 28.14 -14.93
CA SER A 46 -11.11 29.13 -15.17
C SER A 46 -11.15 30.25 -14.12
N GLY A 47 -9.98 30.81 -13.78
CA GLY A 47 -9.82 31.86 -12.76
C GLY A 47 -9.98 31.42 -11.31
N GLN A 48 -10.30 30.15 -11.03
CA GLN A 48 -10.54 29.63 -9.68
C GLN A 48 -9.37 28.75 -9.21
N SER A 49 -9.01 28.86 -7.92
CA SER A 49 -8.05 27.94 -7.31
C SER A 49 -8.66 26.54 -7.15
N VAL A 50 -8.02 25.55 -7.76
CA VAL A 50 -8.49 24.15 -7.79
C VAL A 50 -7.39 23.17 -7.38
N ARG A 51 -7.82 21.99 -6.94
CA ARG A 51 -6.95 20.82 -6.81
C ARG A 51 -7.05 19.97 -8.07
N PHE A 52 -5.98 19.89 -8.84
CA PHE A 52 -5.89 18.96 -9.96
C PHE A 52 -5.61 17.54 -9.47
N LYS A 53 -6.25 16.57 -10.11
CA LYS A 53 -5.95 15.13 -9.99
C LYS A 53 -5.77 14.55 -11.38
N MET A 54 -4.53 14.39 -11.80
CA MET A 54 -4.18 13.70 -13.05
C MET A 54 -4.03 12.20 -12.81
N THR A 55 -4.65 11.38 -13.66
CA THR A 55 -4.45 9.93 -13.68
C THR A 55 -4.53 9.39 -15.11
N SER A 56 -4.59 8.07 -15.28
CA SER A 56 -4.60 7.42 -16.59
C SER A 56 -5.55 6.23 -16.65
N VAL A 57 -5.94 5.88 -17.87
CA VAL A 57 -6.32 4.51 -18.22
C VAL A 57 -5.08 3.71 -18.66
N CYS A 58 -5.28 2.50 -19.20
CA CYS A 58 -4.23 1.64 -19.74
C CYS A 58 -4.61 1.20 -21.16
N GLY A 59 -4.84 2.18 -22.05
CA GLY A 59 -5.50 1.95 -23.35
C GLY A 59 -7.03 1.84 -23.21
N HIS A 60 -7.66 1.05 -24.08
CA HIS A 60 -9.11 0.86 -24.12
C HIS A 60 -9.67 0.38 -22.77
N VAL A 61 -10.66 1.10 -22.23
CA VAL A 61 -11.34 0.73 -20.97
C VAL A 61 -12.36 -0.38 -21.20
N MET A 62 -13.08 -0.29 -22.32
CA MET A 62 -14.14 -1.22 -22.70
C MET A 62 -13.81 -1.86 -24.05
N SER A 63 -14.16 -3.13 -24.21
CA SER A 63 -14.24 -3.83 -25.49
C SER A 63 -15.70 -4.07 -25.86
N LEU A 64 -16.00 -4.08 -27.15
CA LEU A 64 -17.29 -4.56 -27.66
C LEU A 64 -17.18 -6.05 -27.95
N ASP A 65 -18.20 -6.80 -27.53
CA ASP A 65 -18.26 -8.26 -27.59
C ASP A 65 -19.73 -8.67 -27.80
N PHE A 66 -20.03 -9.91 -28.18
CA PHE A 66 -21.42 -10.38 -28.18
C PHE A 66 -21.85 -10.84 -26.77
N ILE A 67 -23.17 -10.95 -26.56
CA ILE A 67 -23.69 -11.61 -25.36
C ILE A 67 -23.24 -13.08 -25.38
N GLY A 68 -22.69 -13.57 -24.26
CA GLY A 68 -21.85 -14.78 -24.20
C GLY A 68 -22.38 -16.08 -24.84
N LYS A 69 -23.69 -16.21 -25.13
CA LYS A 69 -24.23 -17.32 -25.94
C LYS A 69 -23.74 -17.29 -27.40
N TYR A 70 -23.42 -16.12 -27.95
CA TYR A 70 -22.93 -15.92 -29.31
C TYR A 70 -21.40 -16.03 -29.44
N ASN A 71 -20.66 -16.16 -28.32
CA ASN A 71 -19.19 -16.22 -28.31
C ASN A 71 -18.63 -17.63 -28.57
N ASN A 72 -19.49 -18.61 -28.83
CA ASN A 72 -19.09 -19.99 -29.08
C ASN A 72 -19.17 -20.30 -30.58
N TRP A 73 -18.00 -20.42 -31.21
CA TRP A 73 -17.83 -20.67 -32.65
C TRP A 73 -18.53 -21.93 -33.16
N ASP A 74 -18.70 -22.96 -32.32
CA ASP A 74 -19.30 -24.25 -32.72
C ASP A 74 -20.83 -24.29 -32.54
N LYS A 75 -21.43 -23.28 -31.91
CA LYS A 75 -22.85 -23.27 -31.49
C LYS A 75 -23.70 -22.17 -32.16
N VAL A 76 -23.11 -21.40 -33.05
CA VAL A 76 -23.70 -20.17 -33.60
C VAL A 76 -23.48 -20.17 -35.11
N ASP A 77 -24.57 -20.09 -35.86
CA ASP A 77 -24.49 -19.81 -37.30
C ASP A 77 -23.92 -18.39 -37.50
N PRO A 78 -22.79 -18.21 -38.22
CA PRO A 78 -22.20 -16.90 -38.47
C PRO A 78 -23.17 -15.87 -39.08
N ALA A 79 -24.21 -16.31 -39.81
CA ALA A 79 -25.22 -15.40 -40.36
C ALA A 79 -26.06 -14.70 -39.26
N GLU A 80 -26.24 -15.34 -38.09
CA GLU A 80 -26.96 -14.73 -36.96
C GLU A 80 -26.20 -13.56 -36.34
N LEU A 81 -24.88 -13.50 -36.49
CA LEU A 81 -24.04 -12.40 -35.96
C LEU A 81 -24.35 -11.05 -36.63
N PHE A 82 -24.90 -11.06 -37.85
CA PHE A 82 -25.27 -9.84 -38.58
C PHE A 82 -26.65 -9.29 -38.22
N THR A 83 -27.54 -10.11 -37.66
CA THR A 83 -28.99 -9.79 -37.58
C THR A 83 -29.65 -10.11 -36.25
N LYS A 84 -29.22 -11.15 -35.53
CA LYS A 84 -29.86 -11.64 -34.30
C LYS A 84 -28.99 -11.49 -33.05
N ALA A 85 -27.69 -11.28 -33.18
CA ALA A 85 -26.74 -11.25 -32.06
C ALA A 85 -26.58 -9.84 -31.44
N PRO A 86 -27.20 -9.54 -30.28
CA PRO A 86 -26.90 -8.32 -29.52
C PRO A 86 -25.44 -8.28 -29.05
N THR A 87 -24.88 -7.07 -29.13
CA THR A 87 -23.54 -6.73 -28.65
C THR A 87 -23.59 -6.05 -27.28
N GLU A 88 -22.64 -6.36 -26.41
CA GLU A 88 -22.44 -5.71 -25.11
C GLU A 88 -21.03 -5.09 -24.99
N LYS A 89 -20.90 -4.07 -24.15
CA LYS A 89 -19.60 -3.47 -23.80
C LYS A 89 -19.12 -4.06 -22.48
N LYS A 90 -18.00 -4.80 -22.50
CA LYS A 90 -17.35 -5.38 -21.31
C LYS A 90 -16.09 -4.57 -20.95
N GLU A 91 -15.64 -4.61 -19.69
CA GLU A 91 -14.31 -4.08 -19.35
C GLU A 91 -13.24 -4.85 -20.13
N ALA A 92 -12.38 -4.15 -20.89
CA ALA A 92 -11.37 -4.78 -21.75
C ALA A 92 -10.31 -5.54 -20.95
N ASN A 93 -10.10 -5.17 -19.68
CA ASN A 93 -9.28 -5.92 -18.74
C ASN A 93 -9.88 -5.84 -17.32
N PRO A 94 -10.79 -6.75 -16.95
CA PRO A 94 -11.46 -6.73 -15.65
C PRO A 94 -10.51 -6.83 -14.45
N LYS A 95 -9.29 -7.38 -14.64
CA LYS A 95 -8.28 -7.44 -13.58
C LYS A 95 -7.80 -6.05 -13.15
N LEU A 96 -7.85 -5.07 -14.06
CA LEU A 96 -7.50 -3.67 -13.76
C LEU A 96 -8.61 -2.91 -13.03
N ASN A 97 -9.84 -3.42 -12.95
CA ASN A 97 -10.98 -2.77 -12.30
C ASN A 97 -11.07 -1.26 -12.68
N MET A 98 -10.93 -0.96 -13.97
CA MET A 98 -10.60 0.40 -14.43
C MET A 98 -11.76 1.36 -14.20
N VAL A 99 -12.99 0.88 -14.44
CA VAL A 99 -14.21 1.67 -14.21
C VAL A 99 -14.32 2.03 -12.72
N LYS A 100 -14.13 1.05 -11.83
CA LYS A 100 -14.10 1.27 -10.38
C LYS A 100 -12.98 2.22 -9.93
N PHE A 101 -11.82 2.20 -10.58
CA PHE A 101 -10.73 3.15 -10.31
C PHE A 101 -11.10 4.58 -10.69
N LEU A 102 -11.67 4.80 -11.87
CA LEU A 102 -12.08 6.14 -12.33
C LEU A 102 -13.27 6.71 -11.52
N GLN A 103 -14.20 5.84 -11.11
CA GLN A 103 -15.36 6.20 -10.28
C GLN A 103 -15.02 6.38 -8.80
N ALA A 104 -13.82 6.01 -8.35
CA ALA A 104 -13.45 6.05 -6.94
C ALA A 104 -13.44 7.48 -6.40
N LYS A 105 -14.50 7.83 -5.66
CA LYS A 105 -14.54 9.05 -4.86
C LYS A 105 -13.38 9.01 -3.86
N PRO A 106 -12.63 10.10 -3.68
CA PRO A 106 -11.59 10.15 -2.67
C PRO A 106 -12.20 9.95 -1.28
N SER A 107 -11.72 8.98 -0.50
CA SER A 107 -12.07 8.84 0.92
C SER A 107 -11.76 10.15 1.66
N ARG A 108 -12.78 10.71 2.32
CA ARG A 108 -12.72 11.96 3.08
C ARG A 108 -13.71 11.90 4.24
N LEU A 109 -13.42 12.63 5.30
CA LEU A 109 -14.37 12.96 6.36
C LEU A 109 -14.84 14.40 6.12
N HIS A 110 -16.15 14.67 6.22
CA HIS A 110 -16.69 16.03 6.12
C HIS A 110 -17.54 16.31 7.35
N CYS A 111 -17.28 17.44 8.01
CA CYS A 111 -18.12 17.94 9.10
C CYS A 111 -19.07 18.99 8.54
N ALA A 112 -20.37 18.70 8.54
CA ALA A 112 -21.39 19.64 8.07
C ALA A 112 -21.53 20.88 8.98
N GLY A 113 -21.22 20.76 10.27
CA GLY A 113 -21.27 21.88 11.22
C GLY A 113 -20.12 22.89 11.07
N CYS A 114 -18.93 22.42 10.67
CA CYS A 114 -17.74 23.27 10.49
C CYS A 114 -17.45 23.62 9.01
N ASP A 115 -18.18 23.04 8.06
CA ASP A 115 -17.89 22.98 6.61
C ASP A 115 -16.47 22.45 6.26
N GLU A 116 -15.78 21.81 7.21
CA GLU A 116 -14.43 21.29 7.00
C GLU A 116 -14.44 19.91 6.30
N THR A 117 -13.38 19.63 5.54
CA THR A 117 -13.21 18.34 4.85
C THR A 117 -11.79 17.80 4.98
N TYR A 118 -11.63 16.76 5.79
CA TYR A 118 -10.37 16.06 6.00
C TYR A 118 -10.16 14.98 4.94
N SER A 119 -8.90 14.77 4.55
CA SER A 119 -8.53 13.66 3.68
C SER A 119 -8.37 12.40 4.52
N LEU A 120 -8.70 11.24 3.96
CA LEU A 120 -8.52 9.95 4.62
C LEU A 120 -7.68 9.00 3.74
N PRO A 121 -7.07 7.95 4.30
CA PRO A 121 -6.36 6.97 3.49
C PRO A 121 -7.31 6.25 2.54
N GLN A 122 -6.81 5.99 1.33
CA GLN A 122 -7.58 5.38 0.24
C GLN A 122 -7.48 3.85 0.31
N ASN A 123 -8.18 3.15 -0.58
CA ASN A 123 -7.97 1.72 -0.85
C ASN A 123 -8.13 0.78 0.38
N GLY A 124 -8.99 1.16 1.32
CA GLY A 124 -9.31 0.37 2.52
C GLY A 124 -10.65 0.77 3.10
N ALA A 125 -11.13 0.00 4.08
CA ALA A 125 -12.31 0.36 4.87
C ALA A 125 -11.89 1.26 6.03
N ILE A 126 -12.78 2.16 6.45
CA ILE A 126 -12.58 3.09 7.56
C ILE A 126 -13.75 2.93 8.52
N LYS A 127 -13.45 2.89 9.82
CA LYS A 127 -14.43 2.77 10.91
C LYS A 127 -14.02 3.68 12.07
N LEU A 128 -14.97 4.10 12.90
CA LEU A 128 -14.68 4.76 14.17
C LEU A 128 -13.82 3.84 15.04
N TYR A 129 -12.82 4.38 15.73
CA TYR A 129 -11.87 3.59 16.52
C TYR A 129 -12.07 3.79 18.03
N LYS A 130 -12.90 2.92 18.62
CA LYS A 130 -13.12 2.80 20.07
C LYS A 130 -13.53 4.11 20.78
N GLU A 131 -14.07 5.09 20.04
CA GLU A 131 -14.37 6.46 20.54
C GLU A 131 -13.15 7.17 21.17
N LEU A 132 -11.94 6.69 20.87
CA LEU A 132 -10.69 7.29 21.33
C LEU A 132 -10.38 8.57 20.56
N ARG A 133 -9.73 9.51 21.25
CA ARG A 133 -9.35 10.81 20.70
C ARG A 133 -7.84 10.97 20.64
N CYS A 134 -7.39 11.81 19.72
CA CYS A 134 -6.00 12.21 19.60
C CYS A 134 -5.65 13.19 20.74
N PRO A 135 -4.60 12.94 21.56
CA PRO A 135 -4.27 13.76 22.73
C PRO A 135 -3.65 15.14 22.39
N LEU A 136 -3.56 15.48 21.09
CA LEU A 136 -3.07 16.78 20.61
C LEU A 136 -4.22 17.74 20.25
N ASP A 137 -5.29 17.22 19.64
CA ASP A 137 -6.33 17.99 18.98
C ASP A 137 -7.76 17.53 19.35
N GLU A 138 -7.88 16.57 20.28
CA GLU A 138 -9.13 15.92 20.71
C GLU A 138 -9.97 15.30 19.58
N PHE A 139 -9.41 15.15 18.38
CA PHE A 139 -10.14 14.62 17.24
C PHE A 139 -10.34 13.11 17.36
N GLU A 140 -11.56 12.64 17.08
CA GLU A 140 -11.90 11.21 17.12
C GLU A 140 -11.07 10.39 16.12
N LEU A 141 -10.48 9.31 16.63
CA LEU A 141 -9.64 8.43 15.84
C LEU A 141 -10.49 7.50 14.96
N VAL A 142 -9.97 7.23 13.76
CA VAL A 142 -10.54 6.24 12.85
C VAL A 142 -9.54 5.14 12.56
N LEU A 143 -10.03 3.90 12.44
CA LEU A 143 -9.24 2.73 12.08
C LEU A 143 -9.34 2.53 10.57
N TRP A 144 -8.22 2.63 9.87
CA TRP A 144 -8.13 2.20 8.48
C TRP A 144 -7.71 0.74 8.42
N THR A 145 -8.29 -0.02 7.49
CA THR A 145 -7.88 -1.40 7.18
C THR A 145 -7.85 -1.66 5.69
N SER A 146 -6.75 -2.27 5.23
CA SER A 146 -6.59 -2.73 3.84
C SER A 146 -7.43 -3.97 3.51
N GLY A 147 -8.01 -4.64 4.52
CA GLY A 147 -8.80 -5.86 4.38
C GLY A 147 -8.53 -6.88 5.49
N SER A 148 -9.24 -8.01 5.49
CA SER A 148 -9.22 -9.01 6.59
C SER A 148 -7.86 -9.67 6.87
N ARG A 149 -6.97 -9.72 5.86
CA ARG A 149 -5.55 -10.13 6.00
C ARG A 149 -4.59 -9.01 5.61
N GLY A 150 -5.10 -7.78 5.61
CA GLY A 150 -4.34 -6.58 5.29
C GLY A 150 -3.80 -5.90 6.53
N LYS A 151 -3.08 -4.80 6.31
CA LYS A 151 -2.66 -3.90 7.37
C LYS A 151 -3.85 -3.16 7.97
N SER A 152 -3.69 -2.75 9.21
CA SER A 152 -4.60 -1.87 9.93
C SER A 152 -3.79 -0.91 10.80
N TYR A 153 -4.25 0.32 10.93
CA TYR A 153 -3.68 1.31 11.84
C TYR A 153 -4.71 2.39 12.17
N PRO A 154 -4.73 2.92 13.41
CA PRO A 154 -5.50 4.09 13.75
C PRO A 154 -4.87 5.36 13.15
N LEU A 155 -5.69 6.37 12.87
CA LEU A 155 -5.25 7.70 12.49
C LEU A 155 -6.18 8.79 13.05
N CYS A 156 -5.63 9.96 13.33
CA CYS A 156 -6.39 11.19 13.50
C CYS A 156 -6.65 11.81 12.11
N PRO A 157 -7.92 12.03 11.69
CA PRO A 157 -8.25 12.70 10.43
C PRO A 157 -7.66 14.11 10.27
N TYR A 158 -7.56 14.86 11.38
CA TYR A 158 -6.93 16.18 11.42
C TYR A 158 -5.43 16.07 11.14
N CYS A 159 -4.64 15.39 12.00
CA CYS A 159 -3.20 15.17 11.79
C CYS A 159 -2.85 14.56 10.41
N PHE A 160 -3.68 13.64 9.90
CA PHE A 160 -3.47 13.06 8.57
C PHE A 160 -3.54 14.11 7.43
N SER A 161 -4.39 15.13 7.60
CA SER A 161 -4.58 16.23 6.65
C SER A 161 -3.62 17.42 6.90
N ASN A 162 -3.33 17.64 8.18
CA ASN A 162 -2.63 18.77 8.79
C ASN A 162 -1.57 18.22 9.76
N PRO A 163 -0.45 17.65 9.25
CA PRO A 163 0.57 17.05 10.09
C PRO A 163 1.17 18.10 11.05
N PRO A 164 1.17 17.84 12.37
CA PRO A 164 1.56 18.84 13.37
C PRO A 164 3.08 18.99 13.53
N PHE A 165 3.86 17.98 13.16
CA PHE A 165 5.32 17.95 13.33
C PHE A 165 6.06 18.05 11.99
N ARG A 166 7.30 18.53 12.02
CA ARG A 166 8.12 18.79 10.81
C ARG A 166 8.53 17.50 10.07
N ASP A 167 8.69 16.43 10.81
CA ASP A 167 8.97 15.06 10.37
C ASP A 167 7.72 14.35 9.81
N MET A 168 6.52 14.76 10.25
CA MET A 168 5.27 14.25 9.70
C MET A 168 4.91 14.92 8.35
N LYS A 169 4.50 14.09 7.40
CA LYS A 169 4.03 14.46 6.06
C LYS A 169 2.52 14.20 5.96
N LYS A 170 1.86 14.90 5.04
CA LYS A 170 0.43 14.70 4.77
C LYS A 170 0.19 13.26 4.32
N GLY A 171 -0.78 12.59 4.94
CA GLY A 171 -1.13 11.21 4.68
C GLY A 171 -0.49 10.16 5.62
N MET A 172 0.25 10.57 6.65
CA MET A 172 0.80 9.67 7.67
C MET A 172 -0.25 9.33 8.75
N GLY A 173 -0.25 8.08 9.22
CA GLY A 173 -1.17 7.60 10.27
C GLY A 173 -0.60 7.79 11.69
N CYS A 174 -1.31 7.35 12.73
CA CYS A 174 -0.76 7.39 14.09
C CYS A 174 0.47 6.49 14.24
N ASN A 175 0.54 5.39 13.48
CA ASN A 175 1.69 4.49 13.36
C ASN A 175 2.98 5.16 12.79
N GLU A 176 2.93 6.45 12.46
CA GLU A 176 4.06 7.29 12.09
C GLU A 176 4.05 8.65 12.84
N CYS A 177 3.17 8.80 13.84
CA CYS A 177 3.09 9.98 14.68
C CYS A 177 4.19 9.95 15.75
N THR A 178 4.78 11.10 16.02
CA THR A 178 5.87 11.29 17.00
C THR A 178 5.41 12.01 18.28
N HIS A 179 4.09 12.17 18.48
CA HIS A 179 3.54 12.77 19.71
C HIS A 179 3.76 11.83 20.92
N PRO A 180 4.48 12.27 21.97
CA PRO A 180 4.94 11.37 23.05
C PRO A 180 3.80 10.76 23.87
N SER A 181 2.68 11.48 24.09
CA SER A 181 1.51 10.93 24.80
C SER A 181 0.53 10.15 23.92
N CYS A 182 0.75 10.06 22.61
CA CYS A 182 -0.16 9.31 21.74
C CYS A 182 0.13 7.81 21.86
N GLN A 183 -0.81 7.09 22.48
CA GLN A 183 -0.75 5.62 22.69
C GLN A 183 -0.66 4.80 21.39
N HIS A 184 -0.82 5.46 20.24
CA HIS A 184 -0.72 4.84 18.92
C HIS A 184 0.44 5.41 18.08
N SER A 185 1.28 6.23 18.70
CA SER A 185 2.48 6.81 18.10
C SER A 185 3.47 5.72 17.68
N LEU A 186 4.40 6.11 16.80
CA LEU A 186 5.56 5.31 16.47
C LEU A 186 6.42 5.01 17.72
N ASN A 187 6.49 5.94 18.67
CA ASN A 187 7.25 5.80 19.90
C ASN A 187 6.61 4.84 20.91
N SER A 188 5.28 4.66 20.86
CA SER A 188 4.54 3.76 21.77
C SER A 188 4.31 2.36 21.21
N LEU A 189 4.36 2.17 19.89
CA LEU A 189 4.04 0.90 19.23
C LEU A 189 5.12 0.39 18.26
N GLY A 190 6.18 1.16 18.00
CA GLY A 190 7.32 0.72 17.22
C GLY A 190 8.13 -0.34 17.97
N ILE A 191 8.52 -1.40 17.27
CA ILE A 191 9.30 -2.52 17.84
C ILE A 191 10.74 -2.49 17.32
N GLY A 192 10.94 -2.35 16.01
CA GLY A 192 12.28 -2.38 15.42
C GLY A 192 12.31 -2.04 13.94
N GLN A 193 13.52 -1.91 13.38
CA GLN A 193 13.69 -1.54 11.97
C GLN A 193 13.24 -2.66 11.01
N CYS A 194 12.66 -2.28 9.88
CA CYS A 194 12.17 -3.20 8.88
C CYS A 194 13.28 -3.60 7.90
N VAL A 195 13.67 -4.88 7.92
CA VAL A 195 14.76 -5.43 7.07
C VAL A 195 14.53 -5.30 5.56
N GLU A 196 13.28 -5.19 5.11
CA GLU A 196 12.91 -5.08 3.68
C GLU A 196 12.88 -3.64 3.13
N CYS A 197 13.05 -2.59 3.96
CA CYS A 197 13.05 -1.21 3.42
C CYS A 197 13.74 -0.17 4.32
N GLU A 198 14.40 0.78 3.68
CA GLU A 198 15.13 1.86 4.33
C GLU A 198 14.24 2.79 5.19
N GLY A 199 14.59 2.89 6.47
CA GLY A 199 13.92 3.71 7.48
C GLY A 199 12.46 3.32 7.77
N GLY A 200 12.00 2.14 7.34
CA GLY A 200 10.72 1.59 7.78
C GLY A 200 10.85 1.01 9.19
N VAL A 201 9.80 1.15 9.99
CA VAL A 201 9.73 0.58 11.35
C VAL A 201 8.56 -0.39 11.40
N LEU A 202 8.77 -1.54 12.05
CA LEU A 202 7.75 -2.52 12.36
C LEU A 202 6.95 -2.03 13.57
N VAL A 203 5.65 -1.79 13.39
CA VAL A 203 4.74 -1.24 14.41
C VAL A 203 3.71 -2.30 14.77
N LEU A 204 3.48 -2.53 16.07
CA LEU A 204 2.43 -3.39 16.60
C LEU A 204 1.05 -2.90 16.13
N ASP A 205 0.19 -3.82 15.66
CA ASP A 205 -1.22 -3.53 15.45
C ASP A 205 -2.03 -3.91 16.71
N PRO A 206 -2.43 -2.96 17.58
CA PRO A 206 -3.17 -3.24 18.82
C PRO A 206 -4.62 -3.71 18.56
N THR A 207 -5.05 -3.78 17.29
CA THR A 207 -6.38 -4.28 16.88
C THR A 207 -6.33 -5.70 16.33
N SER A 208 -5.15 -6.31 16.25
CA SER A 208 -4.94 -7.61 15.61
C SER A 208 -5.22 -8.83 16.49
N GLY A 209 -5.27 -8.67 17.81
CA GLY A 209 -5.60 -9.75 18.74
C GLY A 209 -6.94 -10.42 18.42
N PRO A 210 -7.06 -11.77 18.51
CA PRO A 210 -6.05 -12.73 18.99
C PRO A 210 -5.04 -13.19 17.92
N LYS A 211 -5.09 -12.64 16.69
CA LYS A 211 -4.16 -12.99 15.59
C LYS A 211 -3.10 -11.91 15.46
N TRP A 212 -2.31 -11.76 16.52
CA TRP A 212 -1.37 -10.67 16.69
C TRP A 212 -0.42 -10.53 15.49
N LYS A 213 -0.21 -9.27 15.10
CA LYS A 213 0.65 -8.91 13.99
C LYS A 213 1.28 -7.53 14.20
N MET A 214 2.43 -7.35 13.56
CA MET A 214 3.08 -6.06 13.38
C MET A 214 3.16 -5.79 11.89
N SER A 215 3.34 -4.54 11.50
CA SER A 215 3.44 -4.14 10.10
C SER A 215 4.44 -3.03 9.93
N CYS A 216 5.22 -3.08 8.85
CA CYS A 216 6.09 -1.95 8.51
C CYS A 216 5.23 -0.73 8.20
N ASN A 217 5.60 0.45 8.69
CA ASN A 217 4.89 1.69 8.36
C ASN A 217 5.15 2.20 6.91
N ARG A 218 6.18 1.69 6.21
CA ARG A 218 6.55 2.12 4.84
C ARG A 218 6.31 1.08 3.73
N CYS A 219 6.99 -0.07 3.77
CA CYS A 219 6.83 -1.13 2.76
C CYS A 219 5.71 -2.11 3.16
N ASN A 220 5.35 -3.06 2.30
CA ASN A 220 4.19 -3.94 2.55
C ASN A 220 4.38 -5.02 3.63
N VAL A 221 5.55 -5.14 4.26
CA VAL A 221 5.83 -6.16 5.30
C VAL A 221 4.78 -6.16 6.43
N MET A 222 4.44 -7.38 6.82
CA MET A 222 3.62 -7.76 7.97
C MET A 222 4.29 -8.99 8.58
N VAL A 223 4.26 -9.11 9.91
CA VAL A 223 4.78 -10.27 10.64
C VAL A 223 3.71 -10.72 11.60
N HIS A 224 3.40 -12.01 11.62
CA HIS A 224 2.47 -12.62 12.57
C HIS A 224 3.27 -13.26 13.70
N PHE A 225 2.81 -13.14 14.94
CA PHE A 225 3.57 -13.63 16.08
C PHE A 225 2.68 -13.86 17.31
N PHE A 226 3.18 -14.63 18.29
CA PHE A 226 2.51 -14.97 19.55
C PHE A 226 1.07 -15.48 19.35
N GLU A 227 0.94 -16.59 18.61
CA GLU A 227 -0.34 -17.28 18.53
C GLU A 227 -0.80 -17.72 19.94
N HIS A 228 -2.10 -17.63 20.20
CA HIS A 228 -2.73 -17.89 21.50
C HIS A 228 -2.37 -16.90 22.64
N ALA A 229 -1.61 -15.82 22.36
CA ALA A 229 -1.48 -14.71 23.30
C ALA A 229 -2.80 -13.97 23.51
N HIS A 230 -3.15 -13.72 24.77
CA HIS A 230 -4.34 -12.96 25.12
C HIS A 230 -4.07 -11.45 25.22
N ARG A 231 -2.81 -11.07 25.51
CA ARG A 231 -2.33 -9.69 25.56
C ARG A 231 -0.90 -9.60 25.02
N VAL A 232 -0.63 -8.56 24.24
CA VAL A 232 0.69 -8.22 23.69
C VAL A 232 0.88 -6.71 23.80
N GLN A 233 2.01 -6.25 24.34
CA GLN A 233 2.33 -4.83 24.51
C GLN A 233 3.81 -4.56 24.26
N VAL A 234 4.12 -3.42 23.64
CA VAL A 234 5.51 -2.93 23.55
C VAL A 234 5.91 -2.34 24.90
N ALA A 235 7.07 -2.74 25.41
CA ALA A 235 7.66 -2.22 26.64
C ALA A 235 8.51 -0.97 26.35
N GLN A 236 8.86 -0.21 27.39
CA GLN A 236 9.75 0.96 27.27
C GLN A 236 11.24 0.56 27.23
N GLU A 237 11.54 -0.66 27.66
CA GLU A 237 12.88 -1.26 27.62
C GLU A 237 13.25 -1.66 26.19
N SER A 238 14.55 -1.64 25.89
CA SER A 238 15.10 -2.00 24.58
C SER A 238 16.17 -3.08 24.70
N CYS A 239 16.29 -3.89 23.66
CA CYS A 239 17.27 -4.97 23.57
C CYS A 239 18.70 -4.43 23.40
N GLU A 240 19.61 -4.83 24.29
CA GLU A 240 21.03 -4.43 24.26
C GLU A 240 21.76 -4.85 22.97
N ALA A 241 21.30 -5.92 22.30
CA ALA A 241 21.96 -6.47 21.12
C ALA A 241 21.51 -5.85 19.78
N CYS A 242 20.30 -5.30 19.70
CA CYS A 242 19.73 -4.82 18.43
C CYS A 242 18.85 -3.56 18.53
N GLU A 243 18.81 -2.91 19.69
CA GLU A 243 18.08 -1.66 20.00
C GLU A 243 16.55 -1.73 19.81
N ALA A 244 16.00 -2.90 19.48
CA ALA A 244 14.56 -3.10 19.33
C ALA A 244 13.86 -3.07 20.69
N SER A 245 12.70 -2.42 20.77
CA SER A 245 11.87 -2.39 21.97
C SER A 245 11.42 -3.80 22.35
N LEU A 246 11.50 -4.13 23.65
CA LEU A 246 11.04 -5.41 24.15
C LEU A 246 9.51 -5.50 24.04
N VAL A 247 8.99 -6.72 23.95
CA VAL A 247 7.55 -6.97 23.89
C VAL A 247 7.14 -7.88 25.04
N ALA A 248 6.23 -7.38 25.86
CA ALA A 248 5.62 -8.11 26.95
C ALA A 248 4.37 -8.84 26.44
N VAL A 249 4.28 -10.13 26.77
CA VAL A 249 3.26 -11.05 26.29
C VAL A 249 2.63 -11.76 27.46
N ASP A 250 1.31 -11.93 27.41
CA ASP A 250 0.59 -12.82 28.32
C ASP A 250 -0.20 -13.84 27.50
N PHE A 251 0.20 -15.11 27.62
CA PHE A 251 -0.37 -16.25 26.92
C PHE A 251 -1.65 -16.74 27.60
N ASN A 252 -2.43 -17.56 26.90
CA ASN A 252 -3.54 -18.25 27.55
C ASN A 252 -2.99 -19.39 28.43
N LYS A 253 -3.40 -19.45 29.71
CA LYS A 253 -3.02 -20.51 30.67
C LYS A 253 -3.14 -21.95 30.14
N THR A 254 -4.06 -22.20 29.21
CA THR A 254 -4.28 -23.54 28.63
C THR A 254 -3.42 -23.85 27.39
N ARG A 255 -2.68 -22.87 26.87
CA ARG A 255 -1.91 -22.94 25.61
C ARG A 255 -0.64 -22.09 25.65
N SER A 256 -0.01 -21.97 26.82
CA SER A 256 1.26 -21.24 26.91
C SER A 256 2.37 -22.06 26.22
N PRO A 257 3.19 -21.44 25.35
CA PRO A 257 4.38 -22.06 24.80
C PRO A 257 5.61 -21.94 25.71
N LEU A 258 5.49 -21.23 26.85
CA LEU A 258 6.60 -20.95 27.75
C LEU A 258 6.99 -22.18 28.58
N PRO A 259 8.26 -22.28 29.03
CA PRO A 259 8.70 -23.28 30.01
C PRO A 259 7.89 -23.23 31.32
N ASP A 260 7.91 -24.34 32.05
CA ASP A 260 7.40 -24.48 33.43
C ASP A 260 5.95 -24.05 33.69
N GLY A 261 5.16 -23.83 32.64
CA GLY A 261 3.75 -23.44 32.72
C GLY A 261 3.53 -21.94 33.01
N GLU A 262 4.58 -21.12 32.90
CA GLU A 262 4.45 -19.66 32.97
C GLU A 262 3.54 -19.14 31.84
N THR A 263 2.89 -17.98 32.03
CA THR A 263 2.11 -17.33 30.95
C THR A 263 2.67 -16.00 30.51
N GLN A 264 3.57 -15.38 31.28
CA GLN A 264 4.10 -14.06 31.00
C GLN A 264 5.56 -14.15 30.60
N HIS A 265 5.92 -13.52 29.48
CA HIS A 265 7.32 -13.34 29.07
C HIS A 265 7.52 -11.94 28.52
N SER A 266 8.70 -11.35 28.76
CA SER A 266 9.10 -10.07 28.18
C SER A 266 10.46 -10.23 27.54
N GLY A 267 10.55 -9.94 26.24
CA GLY A 267 11.74 -10.26 25.46
C GLY A 267 11.82 -9.52 24.14
N CYS A 268 12.97 -9.63 23.48
CA CYS A 268 13.18 -9.06 22.15
C CYS A 268 12.64 -10.01 21.08
N VAL A 269 11.73 -9.54 20.22
CA VAL A 269 11.10 -10.37 19.16
C VAL A 269 12.11 -10.96 18.15
N PHE A 270 13.35 -10.45 18.12
CA PHE A 270 14.42 -10.91 17.22
C PHE A 270 15.53 -11.71 17.92
N CYS A 271 15.88 -11.33 19.16
CA CYS A 271 17.03 -11.87 19.88
C CYS A 271 16.66 -12.86 21.00
N ASP A 272 15.42 -12.86 21.45
CA ASP A 272 14.97 -13.75 22.54
C ASP A 272 14.76 -15.19 22.01
N PRO A 273 15.45 -16.21 22.55
CA PRO A 273 15.32 -17.58 22.09
C PRO A 273 13.90 -18.16 22.21
N VAL A 274 13.11 -17.72 23.19
CA VAL A 274 11.74 -18.18 23.41
C VAL A 274 10.79 -17.59 22.35
N PHE A 275 11.07 -16.38 21.87
CA PHE A 275 10.25 -15.73 20.86
C PHE A 275 10.61 -16.12 19.42
N GLN A 276 11.83 -16.59 19.14
CA GLN A 276 12.25 -16.93 17.78
C GLN A 276 11.33 -17.96 17.08
N ASP A 277 10.88 -18.99 17.80
CA ASP A 277 9.96 -20.00 17.27
C ASP A 277 8.49 -19.54 17.22
N LEU A 278 8.16 -18.40 17.82
CA LEU A 278 6.80 -17.86 17.93
C LEU A 278 6.52 -16.70 16.96
N VAL A 279 7.44 -16.41 16.05
CA VAL A 279 7.42 -15.28 15.12
C VAL A 279 7.44 -15.76 13.66
N GLU A 280 6.27 -15.76 13.03
CA GLU A 280 6.13 -16.06 11.60
C GLU A 280 6.40 -14.83 10.74
N LEU A 281 7.62 -14.76 10.18
CA LEU A 281 7.99 -13.85 9.09
C LEU A 281 7.29 -14.22 7.77
N LYS A 282 5.96 -14.02 7.73
CA LYS A 282 5.14 -14.14 6.52
C LYS A 282 5.28 -12.87 5.69
N HIS A 283 6.23 -12.85 4.74
CA HIS A 283 6.26 -11.83 3.68
C HIS A 283 4.86 -11.59 3.14
N ALA A 284 4.33 -10.39 3.37
CA ALA A 284 2.95 -10.09 3.07
C ALA A 284 2.70 -10.35 1.57
N THR A 285 1.90 -11.38 1.28
CA THR A 285 1.53 -11.72 -0.09
C THR A 285 0.68 -10.59 -0.65
N MET A 286 1.33 -9.60 -1.28
CA MET A 286 0.70 -8.93 -2.39
C MET A 286 0.26 -10.04 -3.35
N ARG A 287 -1.01 -10.01 -3.76
CA ARG A 287 -1.44 -10.70 -4.97
C ARG A 287 -0.83 -10.00 -6.20
N HIS A 288 0.49 -10.05 -6.30
CA HIS A 288 1.12 -10.07 -7.61
C HIS A 288 0.64 -11.36 -8.29
N PRO A 289 0.21 -11.30 -9.55
CA PRO A 289 0.21 -12.50 -10.38
C PRO A 289 1.66 -12.95 -10.47
N SER A 290 2.01 -14.03 -9.77
CA SER A 290 3.30 -14.67 -9.96
C SER A 290 3.37 -15.12 -11.41
N MET A 291 4.29 -14.53 -12.18
CA MET A 291 4.73 -15.19 -13.41
C MET A 291 5.49 -16.44 -12.98
N THR A 292 4.79 -17.57 -12.96
CA THR A 292 5.37 -18.88 -12.75
C THR A 292 6.40 -19.10 -13.85
N ARG A 293 7.68 -18.92 -13.51
CA ARG A 293 8.81 -19.13 -14.42
C ARG A 293 9.02 -20.64 -14.57
N GLY A 294 8.13 -21.28 -15.31
CA GLY A 294 8.18 -22.70 -15.63
C GLY A 294 9.43 -23.00 -16.44
N GLY A 295 10.41 -23.66 -15.81
CA GLY A 295 11.55 -24.22 -16.50
C GLY A 295 11.27 -25.63 -17.00
N GLY A 296 11.88 -26.02 -18.12
CA GLY A 296 12.14 -27.43 -18.42
C GLY A 296 11.23 -28.12 -19.44
N ALA A 297 11.44 -27.85 -20.72
CA ALA A 297 11.23 -28.84 -21.79
C ALA A 297 12.33 -28.70 -22.85
N ARG A 298 13.18 -29.73 -23.00
CA ARG A 298 14.21 -29.83 -24.04
C ARG A 298 13.62 -30.46 -25.29
N ARG A 299 13.90 -29.93 -26.49
CA ARG A 299 14.40 -30.68 -27.68
C ARG A 299 14.51 -29.82 -28.96
N GLY A 300 15.63 -29.97 -29.66
CA GLY A 300 15.85 -29.54 -31.07
C GLY A 300 16.04 -28.03 -31.28
N GLY A 301 17.04 -27.53 -32.02
CA GLY A 301 18.17 -28.17 -32.71
C GLY A 301 18.40 -27.58 -34.10
N ARG A 302 19.63 -27.08 -34.38
CA ARG A 302 20.07 -26.30 -35.57
C ARG A 302 19.66 -24.80 -35.51
N GLY A 303 20.52 -23.82 -35.81
CA GLY A 303 21.97 -23.82 -36.04
C GLY A 303 22.49 -22.51 -36.66
N ARG A 304 23.80 -22.21 -36.53
CA ARG A 304 24.55 -21.02 -37.05
C ARG A 304 24.23 -19.68 -36.34
N GLY A 305 25.18 -18.79 -36.04
CA GLY A 305 26.65 -18.81 -36.11
C GLY A 305 27.26 -17.39 -36.07
N ARG A 306 28.47 -17.22 -35.49
CA ARG A 306 29.21 -15.95 -35.24
C ARG A 306 28.56 -15.05 -34.16
N GLY A 307 29.24 -14.40 -33.21
CA GLY A 307 30.66 -14.37 -32.83
C GLY A 307 31.18 -12.95 -32.59
N ARG A 308 31.50 -12.56 -31.33
CA ARG A 308 32.76 -11.89 -30.90
C ARG A 308 32.77 -11.67 -29.36
N ARG A 309 33.95 -11.75 -28.73
CA ARG A 309 34.29 -11.28 -27.36
C ARG A 309 34.28 -9.72 -27.30
N GLU A 310 34.38 -9.00 -26.17
CA GLU A 310 34.96 -9.31 -24.85
C GLU A 310 34.36 -8.47 -23.68
N LYS A 311 35.05 -8.37 -22.53
CA LYS A 311 34.54 -7.97 -21.19
C LYS A 311 34.39 -6.46 -20.93
N LYS A 312 33.51 -6.14 -19.95
CA LYS A 312 33.48 -4.94 -19.05
C LYS A 312 34.83 -4.72 -18.31
N PRO A 313 35.15 -3.55 -17.69
CA PRO A 313 34.27 -2.54 -17.04
C PRO A 313 34.54 -1.07 -17.53
N LYS A 314 34.29 0.06 -16.85
CA LYS A 314 33.89 0.43 -15.46
C LYS A 314 33.05 1.74 -15.40
N ASP A 315 33.24 2.58 -14.38
CA ASP A 315 32.59 3.86 -14.07
C ASP A 315 33.03 5.00 -15.02
N LYS A 316 32.12 5.81 -15.58
CA LYS A 316 31.34 6.96 -15.04
C LYS A 316 32.14 8.28 -14.92
N MET A 317 31.53 9.32 -15.49
CA MET A 317 31.86 10.75 -15.36
C MET A 317 33.14 11.27 -16.04
N ALA A 318 33.35 10.82 -17.28
CA ALA A 318 34.01 11.59 -18.34
C ALA A 318 33.40 11.17 -19.70
N ALA A 319 33.16 12.04 -20.69
CA ALA A 319 33.08 13.50 -20.61
C ALA A 319 32.15 14.04 -21.73
N LEU A 320 31.36 15.06 -21.39
CA LEU A 320 30.78 16.00 -22.35
C LEU A 320 31.91 16.90 -22.88
N ALA A 321 32.72 16.43 -23.83
CA ALA A 321 33.78 17.22 -24.48
C ALA A 321 34.32 16.61 -25.79
N ALA A 322 33.44 16.12 -26.67
CA ALA A 322 33.77 15.73 -28.05
C ALA A 322 32.52 15.94 -28.92
N TYR A 323 32.28 17.16 -29.40
CA TYR A 323 32.71 17.65 -30.74
C TYR A 323 32.05 16.83 -31.88
N PHE A 324 31.26 17.40 -32.80
CA PHE A 324 31.31 18.77 -33.35
C PHE A 324 29.93 19.39 -33.65
N VAL A 325 29.94 20.73 -33.71
CA VAL A 325 28.89 21.71 -34.10
C VAL A 325 27.77 21.92 -33.09
#